data_AF-A0A847FPW3-F1
#
_entry.id   AF-A0A847FPW3-F1
#
_cell.length_a   1.000
_cell.length_b   1.000
_cell.length_c   1.000
_cell.angle_alpha   90.00
_cell.angle_beta   90.00
_cell.angle_gamma   90.00
#
_symmetry.space_group_name_H-M   'P 1'
#
loop_
_entity.id
_entity.type
_entity.pdbx_description
1 polymer ?
#
loop_
_entity_poly.entity_id
_entity_poly.type
_entity_poly.pdbx_seq_one_letter_code
_entity_poly.pdbx_strand_id
1 'polypeptide(L)'
;LEESYTAVPEAGPPIVVLHPGAGDPRRHWPTEGFAAVGDALAQAGARVAVIGGRPKERPLVDAVVDGMKAPALNLAGRISLRGLAGLLSRCAVVVGNDSGPLHLAHAVGARTVGVYWCGNVITAGPLTRSRHRLAISWRLNCPVCGVDTTRTPCPHHVSFVADVPVDEVLEPTLELYRDALHGG
;
A
#
# COMPACT_ATOMS: atom_id res chain seq x y z
N LEU A 1 1.16 -21.35 -1.62
CA LEU A 1 0.41 -21.27 -0.35
C LEU A 1 1.33 -21.59 0.83
N GLU A 2 2.02 -22.73 0.87
CA GLU A 2 2.94 -23.10 1.95
C GLU A 2 3.91 -21.97 2.38
N GLU A 3 4.67 -21.40 1.44
CA GLU A 3 5.56 -20.27 1.70
C GLU A 3 4.86 -19.09 2.39
N SER A 4 3.63 -18.77 1.99
CA SER A 4 2.87 -17.67 2.58
C SER A 4 2.45 -17.91 4.02
N TYR A 5 2.21 -19.18 4.39
CA TYR A 5 1.90 -19.59 5.77
C TYR A 5 3.16 -19.66 6.63
N THR A 6 4.30 -20.02 6.05
CA THR A 6 5.60 -19.92 6.72
C THR A 6 5.99 -18.47 6.98
N ALA A 7 5.79 -17.58 6.00
CA ALA A 7 6.12 -16.16 6.13
C ALA A 7 5.21 -15.45 7.15
N VAL A 8 3.91 -15.78 7.15
CA VAL A 8 2.94 -15.25 8.12
C VAL A 8 1.97 -16.36 8.50
N PRO A 9 2.00 -16.92 9.72
CA PRO A 9 1.06 -17.97 10.09
C PRO A 9 -0.41 -17.54 10.01
N GLU A 10 -1.31 -18.47 9.69
CA GLU A 10 -2.78 -18.22 9.69
C GLU A 10 -3.32 -17.98 11.08
N ALA A 11 -2.80 -18.71 12.06
CA ALA A 11 -3.20 -18.56 13.44
C ALA A 11 -2.88 -17.15 13.98
N GLY A 12 -3.88 -16.54 14.61
CA GLY A 12 -3.78 -15.25 15.27
C GLY A 12 -4.61 -14.16 14.58
N PRO A 13 -4.23 -12.88 14.76
CA PRO A 13 -5.05 -11.78 14.31
C PRO A 13 -5.10 -11.66 12.78
N PRO A 14 -6.19 -11.09 12.21
CA PRO A 14 -6.33 -10.87 10.77
C PRO A 14 -5.14 -10.10 10.19
N ILE A 15 -4.64 -10.56 9.05
CA ILE A 15 -3.43 -10.00 8.43
C ILE A 15 -3.79 -8.78 7.59
N VAL A 16 -3.02 -7.71 7.70
CA VAL A 16 -3.06 -6.58 6.78
C VAL A 16 -1.69 -6.36 6.17
N VAL A 17 -1.65 -5.92 4.92
CA VAL A 17 -0.40 -5.78 4.16
C VAL A 17 -0.19 -4.33 3.75
N LEU A 18 0.99 -3.78 4.02
CA LEU A 18 1.42 -2.45 3.58
C LEU A 18 2.51 -2.59 2.52
N HIS A 19 2.41 -1.84 1.41
CA HIS A 19 3.46 -1.75 0.39
C HIS A 19 3.81 -0.28 0.08
N PRO A 20 4.88 0.27 0.69
CA PRO A 20 5.29 1.66 0.48
C PRO A 20 6.04 1.88 -0.84
N GLY A 21 6.32 0.84 -1.62
CA GLY A 21 7.08 0.95 -2.86
C GLY A 21 6.21 1.27 -4.08
N ALA A 22 6.83 1.89 -5.10
CA ALA A 22 6.26 2.01 -6.44
C ALA A 22 7.36 1.99 -7.52
N GLY A 23 6.98 1.68 -8.76
CA GLY A 23 7.89 1.67 -9.92
C GLY A 23 8.68 2.96 -10.08
N ASP A 24 7.98 4.07 -9.86
CA ASP A 24 8.43 5.45 -9.98
C ASP A 24 8.40 6.14 -8.60
N PRO A 25 9.50 6.76 -8.12
CA PRO A 25 9.54 7.50 -6.86
C PRO A 25 8.52 8.63 -6.75
N ARG A 26 8.06 9.18 -7.89
CA ARG A 26 6.99 10.19 -7.91
C ARG A 26 5.67 9.66 -7.35
N ARG A 27 5.50 8.34 -7.25
CA ARG A 27 4.31 7.67 -6.71
C ARG A 27 4.55 7.08 -5.31
N HIS A 28 5.61 7.49 -4.61
CA HIS A 28 5.83 7.06 -3.22
C HIS A 28 5.06 7.97 -2.27
N TRP A 29 3.98 7.47 -1.69
CA TRP A 29 3.34 8.12 -0.55
C TRP A 29 4.28 8.07 0.68
N PRO A 30 4.29 9.09 1.55
CA PRO A 30 5.24 9.18 2.66
C PRO A 30 5.16 7.97 3.60
N THR A 31 6.30 7.48 4.04
CA THR A 31 6.40 6.30 4.91
C THR A 31 5.73 6.53 6.27
N GLU A 32 5.68 7.77 6.73
CA GLU A 32 4.97 8.18 7.94
C GLU A 32 3.46 7.97 7.82
N GLY A 33 2.90 8.18 6.62
CA GLY A 33 1.49 7.90 6.34
C GLY A 33 1.18 6.41 6.42
N PHE A 34 2.04 5.57 5.84
CA PHE A 34 1.93 4.11 5.97
C PHE A 34 2.09 3.65 7.43
N ALA A 35 3.02 4.22 8.18
CA ALA A 35 3.21 3.89 9.60
C ALA A 35 1.98 4.25 10.44
N ALA A 36 1.38 5.42 10.21
CA ALA A 36 0.14 5.83 10.88
C ALA A 36 -1.03 4.88 10.58
N VAL A 37 -1.18 4.46 9.31
CA VAL A 37 -2.18 3.45 8.91
C VAL A 37 -1.90 2.10 9.57
N GLY A 38 -0.64 1.68 9.61
CA GLY A 38 -0.21 0.45 10.28
C GLY A 38 -0.54 0.45 11.77
N ASP A 39 -0.23 1.53 12.47
CA ASP A 39 -0.53 1.68 13.91
C ASP A 39 -2.03 1.65 14.20
N ALA A 40 -2.84 2.32 13.39
CA ALA A 40 -4.29 2.32 13.56
C ALA A 40 -4.89 0.91 13.33
N LEU A 41 -4.39 0.18 12.33
CA LEU A 41 -4.81 -1.21 12.09
C LEU A 41 -4.35 -2.15 13.20
N ALA A 42 -3.13 -1.99 13.72
CA ALA A 42 -2.65 -2.76 14.86
C ALA A 42 -3.52 -2.51 16.11
N GLN A 43 -3.91 -1.26 16.37
CA GLN A 43 -4.86 -0.91 17.44
C GLN A 43 -6.24 -1.52 17.22
N ALA A 44 -6.67 -1.67 15.96
CA ALA A 44 -7.90 -2.37 15.60
C ALA A 44 -7.78 -3.91 15.67
N GLY A 45 -6.63 -4.45 16.08
CA GLY A 45 -6.41 -5.88 16.25
C GLY A 45 -5.84 -6.58 15.02
N ALA A 46 -5.25 -5.86 14.06
CA ALA A 46 -4.62 -6.48 12.90
C ALA A 46 -3.17 -6.90 13.17
N ARG A 47 -2.73 -7.95 12.48
CA ARG A 47 -1.31 -8.28 12.31
C ARG A 47 -0.78 -7.59 11.05
N VAL A 48 0.08 -6.59 11.22
CA VAL A 48 0.61 -5.79 10.11
C VAL A 48 1.85 -6.45 9.50
N ALA A 49 1.86 -6.62 8.18
CA ALA A 49 3.02 -7.04 7.41
C ALA A 49 3.39 -5.98 6.38
N VAL A 50 4.66 -5.59 6.32
CA VAL A 50 5.18 -4.61 5.37
C VAL A 50 6.04 -5.34 4.34
N ILE A 51 5.66 -5.24 3.07
CA ILE A 51 6.30 -5.95 1.96
C ILE A 51 7.15 -5.01 1.09
N GLY A 52 8.11 -5.58 0.37
CA GLY A 52 8.91 -4.90 -0.63
C GLY A 52 9.68 -5.92 -1.48
N GLY A 53 9.48 -5.90 -2.80
CA GLY A 53 9.97 -6.97 -3.68
C GLY A 53 11.36 -6.71 -4.25
N ARG A 54 11.74 -5.44 -4.38
CA ARG A 54 13.01 -5.04 -5.00
C ARG A 54 14.01 -4.61 -3.93
N PRO A 55 15.33 -4.85 -4.11
CA PRO A 55 16.34 -4.41 -3.14
C PRO A 55 16.23 -2.91 -2.79
N LYS A 56 15.92 -2.08 -3.79
CA LYS A 56 15.73 -0.63 -3.61
C LYS A 56 14.50 -0.23 -2.78
N GLU A 57 13.57 -1.15 -2.52
CA GLU A 57 12.40 -0.89 -1.66
C GLU A 57 12.69 -1.18 -0.19
N ARG A 58 13.80 -1.85 0.13
CA ARG A 58 14.16 -2.21 1.51
C ARG A 58 14.19 -0.98 2.44
N PRO A 59 14.82 0.16 2.07
CA PRO A 59 14.82 1.34 2.93
C PRO A 59 13.41 1.90 3.20
N LEU A 60 12.49 1.81 2.23
CA LEU A 60 11.10 2.26 2.42
C LEU A 60 10.36 1.35 3.40
N VAL A 61 10.57 0.04 3.30
CA VAL A 61 9.97 -0.92 4.22
C VAL A 61 10.53 -0.74 5.63
N ASP A 62 11.84 -0.60 5.77
CA ASP A 62 12.49 -0.36 7.06
C ASP A 62 11.96 0.95 7.68
N ALA A 63 11.87 2.04 6.91
CA ALA A 63 11.33 3.31 7.39
C ALA A 63 9.86 3.23 7.87
N VAL A 64 9.01 2.44 7.23
CA VAL A 64 7.64 2.21 7.71
C VAL A 64 7.65 1.42 9.02
N VAL A 65 8.43 0.34 9.09
CA VAL A 65 8.48 -0.54 10.27
C VAL A 65 9.06 0.22 11.47
N ASP A 66 10.13 0.99 11.27
CA ASP A 66 10.78 1.79 12.32
C ASP A 66 9.94 3.00 12.74
N GLY A 67 9.08 3.50 11.84
CA GLY A 67 8.16 4.61 12.12
C GLY A 67 6.87 4.19 12.85
N MET A 68 6.54 2.90 12.87
CA MET A 68 5.40 2.37 13.61
C MET A 68 5.67 2.27 15.11
N LYS A 69 4.65 2.50 15.92
CA LYS A 69 4.68 2.26 17.38
C LYS A 69 4.36 0.81 17.71
N ALA A 70 3.47 0.19 16.94
CA ALA A 70 3.12 -1.21 17.07
C ALA A 70 4.10 -2.11 16.29
N PRO A 71 4.33 -3.37 16.71
CA PRO A 71 5.18 -4.28 15.97
C PRO A 71 4.60 -4.62 14.59
N ALA A 72 5.47 -4.64 13.57
CA ALA A 72 5.12 -5.03 12.21
C ALA A 72 6.10 -6.08 11.66
N LEU A 73 5.61 -6.96 10.78
CA LEU A 73 6.43 -7.97 10.11
C LEU A 73 7.12 -7.34 8.89
N ASN A 74 8.44 -7.23 8.93
CA ASN A 74 9.24 -6.84 7.77
C ASN A 74 9.47 -8.03 6.84
N LEU A 75 8.85 -7.99 5.66
CA LEU A 75 8.92 -9.04 4.63
C LEU A 75 9.71 -8.59 3.38
N ALA A 76 10.46 -7.51 3.44
CA ALA A 76 11.23 -7.00 2.31
C ALA A 76 12.26 -8.02 1.81
N GLY A 77 12.10 -8.46 0.56
CA GLY A 77 12.95 -9.48 -0.07
C GLY A 77 12.88 -10.87 0.58
N ARG A 78 11.89 -11.12 1.45
CA ARG A 78 11.74 -12.38 2.21
C ARG A 78 10.63 -13.28 1.70
N ILE A 79 9.95 -12.88 0.63
CA ILE A 79 8.83 -13.61 0.06
C ILE A 79 8.91 -13.59 -1.47
N SER A 80 8.74 -14.76 -2.09
CA SER A 80 8.67 -14.91 -3.54
C SER A 80 7.36 -14.33 -4.08
N LEU A 81 7.25 -14.17 -5.40
CA LEU A 81 6.00 -13.76 -6.03
C LEU A 81 4.85 -14.73 -5.75
N ARG A 82 5.13 -16.03 -5.69
CA ARG A 82 4.13 -17.06 -5.37
C ARG A 82 3.68 -16.98 -3.91
N GLY A 83 4.63 -16.81 -2.99
CA GLY A 83 4.35 -16.58 -1.58
C GLY A 83 3.53 -15.32 -1.36
N LEU A 84 3.88 -14.24 -2.06
CA LEU A 84 3.18 -12.97 -2.02
C LEU A 84 1.72 -13.11 -2.47
N ALA A 85 1.48 -13.75 -3.62
CA ALA A 85 0.11 -13.99 -4.09
C ALA A 85 -0.74 -14.73 -3.05
N GLY A 86 -0.16 -15.75 -2.38
CA GLY A 86 -0.84 -16.49 -1.31
C GLY A 86 -1.05 -15.69 -0.02
N LEU A 87 -0.14 -14.77 0.31
CA LEU A 87 -0.33 -13.85 1.44
C LEU A 87 -1.46 -12.86 1.15
N LEU A 88 -1.46 -12.26 -0.04
CA LEU A 88 -2.45 -11.27 -0.45
C LEU A 88 -3.86 -11.89 -0.57
N SER A 89 -3.98 -13.14 -1.05
CA SER A 89 -5.28 -13.79 -1.22
C SER A 89 -6.03 -14.08 0.08
N ARG A 90 -5.36 -14.02 1.23
CA ARG A 90 -5.95 -14.30 2.55
C ARG A 90 -5.81 -13.15 3.55
N CYS A 91 -5.24 -12.02 3.14
CA CYS A 91 -5.20 -10.84 4.00
C CYS A 91 -6.56 -10.14 4.03
N ALA A 92 -6.84 -9.43 5.11
CA ALA A 92 -8.06 -8.66 5.27
C ALA A 92 -8.08 -7.45 4.32
N VAL A 93 -6.98 -6.69 4.27
CA VAL A 93 -6.80 -5.48 3.46
C VAL A 93 -5.34 -5.29 3.06
N VAL A 94 -5.12 -4.74 1.86
CA VAL A 94 -3.81 -4.28 1.37
C VAL A 94 -3.84 -2.76 1.18
N VAL A 95 -2.84 -2.06 1.68
CA VAL A 95 -2.62 -0.63 1.45
C VAL A 95 -1.32 -0.43 0.69
N GLY A 96 -1.34 0.32 -0.41
CA GLY A 96 -0.14 0.50 -1.22
C GLY A 96 -0.21 1.66 -2.20
N ASN A 97 0.93 2.00 -2.78
CA ASN A 97 0.98 2.91 -3.93
C ASN A 97 0.52 2.18 -5.21
N ASP A 98 0.31 2.92 -6.31
CA ASP A 98 0.16 2.37 -7.66
C ASP A 98 1.39 1.52 -8.07
N SER A 99 1.30 0.21 -7.79
CA SER A 99 2.42 -0.73 -7.81
C SER A 99 1.99 -2.14 -8.19
N GLY A 100 2.94 -2.97 -8.65
CA GLY A 100 2.69 -4.37 -8.98
C GLY A 100 2.04 -5.17 -7.85
N PRO A 101 2.52 -5.10 -6.60
CA PRO A 101 1.87 -5.76 -5.46
C PRO A 101 0.41 -5.35 -5.22
N LEU A 102 0.07 -4.07 -5.40
CA LEU A 102 -1.32 -3.60 -5.27
C LEU A 102 -2.22 -4.20 -6.38
N HIS A 103 -1.72 -4.23 -7.62
CA HIS A 103 -2.44 -4.85 -8.75
C HIS A 103 -2.56 -6.37 -8.61
N LEU A 104 -1.54 -7.03 -8.07
CA LEU A 104 -1.62 -8.46 -7.73
C LEU A 104 -2.68 -8.71 -6.66
N ALA A 105 -2.76 -7.84 -5.64
CA ALA A 105 -3.80 -7.90 -4.61
C ALA A 105 -5.20 -7.77 -5.22
N HIS A 106 -5.40 -6.89 -6.20
CA HIS A 106 -6.66 -6.83 -6.97
C HIS A 106 -6.95 -8.18 -7.65
N ALA A 107 -5.98 -8.73 -8.37
CA ALA A 107 -6.14 -9.94 -9.16
C ALA A 107 -6.47 -11.19 -8.32
N VAL A 108 -5.89 -11.30 -7.12
CA VAL A 108 -6.18 -12.41 -6.19
C VAL A 108 -7.41 -12.16 -5.31
N GLY A 109 -8.12 -11.05 -5.53
CA GLY A 109 -9.35 -10.73 -4.83
C GLY A 109 -9.15 -10.29 -3.39
N ALA A 110 -8.08 -9.58 -3.07
CA ALA A 110 -7.95 -8.89 -1.78
C ALA A 110 -8.76 -7.58 -1.78
N ARG A 111 -9.13 -7.09 -0.60
CA ARG A 111 -9.62 -5.70 -0.44
C ARG A 111 -8.42 -4.77 -0.46
N THR A 112 -8.52 -3.62 -1.12
CA THR A 112 -7.37 -2.73 -1.30
C THR A 112 -7.70 -1.26 -1.12
N VAL A 113 -6.73 -0.52 -0.60
CA VAL A 113 -6.69 0.94 -0.64
C VAL A 113 -5.41 1.35 -1.35
N GLY A 114 -5.56 2.03 -2.48
CA GLY A 114 -4.43 2.47 -3.29
C GLY A 114 -4.25 3.97 -3.26
N VAL A 115 -3.00 4.42 -3.13
CA VAL A 115 -2.61 5.81 -3.33
C VAL A 115 -2.17 6.03 -4.78
N TYR A 116 -2.87 6.92 -5.47
CA TYR A 116 -2.68 7.18 -6.89
C TYR A 116 -2.39 8.64 -7.17
N TRP A 117 -1.54 8.87 -8.17
CA TRP A 117 -1.51 10.13 -8.88
C TRP A 117 -2.65 10.17 -9.91
N CYS A 118 -3.34 11.30 -10.07
CA CYS A 118 -4.50 11.42 -10.95
C CYS A 118 -4.24 10.97 -12.40
N GLY A 119 -3.05 11.22 -12.95
CA GLY A 119 -2.69 10.74 -14.29
C GLY A 119 -2.63 9.22 -14.41
N ASN A 120 -2.28 8.55 -13.31
CA ASN A 120 -2.14 7.09 -13.23
C ASN A 120 -3.46 6.38 -12.91
N VAL A 121 -4.36 7.04 -12.16
CA VAL A 121 -5.63 6.42 -11.76
C VAL A 121 -6.52 6.11 -12.98
N ILE A 122 -6.40 6.88 -14.06
CA ILE A 122 -7.19 6.69 -15.29
C ILE A 122 -6.87 5.35 -15.97
N THR A 123 -5.61 4.92 -15.93
CA THR A 123 -5.13 3.74 -16.65
C THR A 123 -4.95 2.51 -15.76
N ALA A 124 -4.68 2.72 -14.47
CA ALA A 124 -4.37 1.66 -13.52
C ALA A 124 -5.35 1.58 -12.33
N GLY A 125 -6.32 2.50 -12.23
CA GLY A 125 -7.31 2.47 -11.17
C GLY A 125 -8.25 1.26 -11.29
N PRO A 126 -8.72 0.70 -10.17
CA PRO A 126 -9.75 -0.33 -10.16
C PRO A 126 -11.08 0.22 -10.67
N LEU A 127 -11.78 -0.58 -11.47
CA LEU A 127 -13.08 -0.24 -12.06
C LEU A 127 -14.22 -0.26 -11.03
N THR A 128 -14.09 -1.07 -9.98
CA THR A 128 -15.11 -1.23 -8.94
C THR A 128 -14.69 -0.59 -7.64
N ARG A 129 -15.68 -0.13 -6.87
CA ARG A 129 -15.46 0.51 -5.57
C ARG A 129 -15.99 -0.30 -4.40
N SER A 130 -16.48 -1.52 -4.61
CA SER A 130 -16.96 -2.38 -3.51
C SER A 130 -15.82 -2.86 -2.62
N ARG A 131 -14.72 -3.33 -3.23
CA ARG A 131 -13.55 -3.89 -2.50
C ARG A 131 -12.29 -3.05 -2.60
N HIS A 132 -12.30 -2.05 -3.49
CA HIS A 132 -11.12 -1.26 -3.81
C HIS A 132 -11.42 0.22 -3.62
N ARG A 133 -10.58 0.92 -2.85
CA ARG A 133 -10.71 2.35 -2.55
C ARG A 133 -9.48 3.08 -3.08
N LEU A 134 -9.67 4.36 -3.40
CA LEU A 134 -8.64 5.20 -4.03
C LEU A 134 -8.50 6.49 -3.23
N ALA A 135 -7.27 6.79 -2.86
CA ALA A 135 -6.85 8.11 -2.39
C ALA A 135 -6.03 8.75 -3.52
N ILE A 136 -6.42 9.94 -3.97
CA ILE A 136 -5.97 10.50 -5.24
C ILE A 136 -5.28 11.84 -5.00
N SER A 137 -4.02 11.95 -5.40
CA SER A 137 -3.41 13.26 -5.59
C SER A 137 -3.79 13.84 -6.94
N TRP A 138 -4.26 15.09 -6.91
CA TRP A 138 -4.61 15.89 -8.07
C TRP A 138 -3.48 16.82 -8.54
N ARG A 139 -2.27 16.63 -8.02
CA ARG A 139 -1.12 17.49 -8.33
C ARG A 139 -0.68 17.34 -9.79
N LEU A 140 -0.83 18.39 -10.59
CA LEU A 140 -0.35 18.40 -11.98
C LEU A 140 1.02 19.09 -12.14
N ASN A 141 1.32 20.04 -11.25
CA ASN A 141 2.54 20.82 -11.27
C ASN A 141 3.63 20.16 -10.41
N CYS A 142 4.87 20.21 -10.89
CA CYS A 142 6.01 19.75 -10.11
C CYS A 142 6.11 20.57 -8.81
N PRO A 143 6.19 19.93 -7.62
CA PRO A 143 6.25 20.66 -6.35
C PRO A 143 7.60 21.37 -6.12
N VAL A 144 8.60 21.13 -6.98
CA VAL A 144 9.91 21.79 -6.91
C VAL A 144 9.99 22.98 -7.86
N CYS A 145 9.65 22.82 -9.14
CA CYS A 145 9.81 23.88 -10.15
C CYS A 145 8.51 24.43 -10.73
N GLY A 146 7.35 23.93 -10.32
CA GLY A 146 6.03 24.42 -10.75
C GLY A 146 5.61 24.06 -12.18
N VAL A 147 6.48 23.40 -12.97
CA VAL A 147 6.15 23.04 -14.36
C VAL A 147 4.93 22.10 -14.41
N ASP A 148 4.04 22.34 -15.38
CA ASP A 148 2.92 21.45 -15.68
C ASP A 148 3.44 20.16 -16.33
N THR A 149 3.41 19.07 -15.55
CA THR A 149 3.96 17.77 -15.96
C THR A 149 3.07 17.02 -16.95
N THR A 150 1.87 17.52 -17.24
CA THR A 150 1.02 16.98 -18.31
C THR A 150 1.45 17.46 -19.69
N ARG A 151 2.20 18.58 -19.75
CA ARG A 151 2.64 19.21 -20.99
C ARG A 151 4.13 19.12 -21.22
N THR A 152 4.92 19.11 -20.15
CA THR A 152 6.38 19.21 -20.24
C THR A 152 7.06 18.21 -19.31
N PRO A 153 7.99 17.38 -19.84
CA PRO A 153 8.80 16.50 -18.99
C PRO A 153 9.59 17.28 -17.93
N CYS A 154 9.64 16.73 -16.71
CA CYS A 154 10.34 17.32 -15.58
C CYS A 154 11.37 16.31 -15.03
N PRO A 155 12.62 16.72 -14.75
CA PRO A 155 13.65 15.81 -14.22
C PRO A 155 13.53 15.53 -12.71
N HIS A 156 12.65 16.23 -11.99
CA HIS A 156 12.47 16.01 -10.56
C HIS A 156 11.67 14.73 -10.29
N HIS A 157 12.20 13.89 -9.40
CA HIS A 157 11.59 12.62 -8.98
C HIS A 157 10.96 12.67 -7.58
N VAL A 158 10.65 13.88 -7.10
CA VAL A 158 9.91 14.11 -5.85
C VAL A 158 8.51 13.52 -5.92
N SER A 159 7.96 13.14 -4.77
CA SER A 159 6.62 12.54 -4.73
C SER A 159 5.53 13.52 -5.15
N PHE A 160 4.70 13.07 -6.10
CA PHE A 160 3.49 13.75 -6.55
C PHE A 160 2.28 13.35 -5.72
N VAL A 161 2.38 12.28 -4.94
CA VAL A 161 1.29 11.80 -4.10
C VAL A 161 1.46 12.18 -2.63
N ALA A 162 2.52 12.90 -2.28
CA ALA A 162 2.82 13.27 -0.89
C ALA A 162 1.77 14.19 -0.23
N ASP A 163 0.89 14.82 -1.02
CA ASP A 163 -0.23 15.60 -0.51
C ASP A 163 -1.49 14.80 -0.21
N VAL A 164 -1.54 13.51 -0.54
CA VAL A 164 -2.67 12.65 -0.16
C VAL A 164 -2.76 12.59 1.36
N PRO A 165 -3.86 13.07 1.96
CA PRO A 165 -4.03 13.06 3.41
C PRO A 165 -4.09 11.64 3.99
N VAL A 166 -3.65 11.48 5.24
CA VAL A 166 -3.63 10.17 5.92
C VAL A 166 -5.04 9.64 6.14
N ASP A 167 -6.01 10.50 6.46
CA ASP A 167 -7.42 10.17 6.63
C ASP A 167 -8.07 9.65 5.35
N GLU A 168 -7.74 10.20 4.17
CA GLU A 168 -8.21 9.68 2.88
C GLU A 168 -7.77 8.22 2.61
N VAL A 169 -6.67 7.79 3.22
CA VAL A 169 -6.19 6.40 3.16
C VAL A 169 -6.73 5.58 4.33
N LEU A 170 -6.72 6.14 5.54
CA LEU A 170 -7.01 5.45 6.79
C LEU A 170 -8.49 5.09 6.92
N GLU A 171 -9.41 6.03 6.68
CA GLU A 171 -10.83 5.79 6.90
C GLU A 171 -11.36 4.65 6.02
N PRO A 172 -11.10 4.62 4.69
CA PRO A 172 -11.55 3.52 3.84
C PRO A 172 -10.82 2.21 4.17
N THR A 173 -9.58 2.29 4.67
CA THR A 173 -8.81 1.11 5.11
C THR A 173 -9.48 0.45 6.31
N LEU A 174 -9.87 1.23 7.33
CA LEU A 174 -10.56 0.71 8.51
C LEU A 174 -11.96 0.21 8.20
N GLU A 175 -12.67 0.85 7.26
CA GLU A 175 -13.95 0.36 6.74
C GLU A 175 -13.80 -1.03 6.10
N LEU A 176 -12.91 -1.16 5.11
CA LEU A 176 -12.66 -2.44 4.44
C LEU A 176 -12.14 -3.51 5.40
N TYR A 177 -11.36 -3.12 6.41
CA TYR A 177 -10.88 -4.03 7.45
C TYR A 177 -12.06 -4.59 8.25
N ARG A 178 -12.96 -3.74 8.74
CA ARG A 178 -14.18 -4.20 9.45
C ARG A 178 -15.05 -5.08 8.56
N ASP A 179 -15.24 -4.72 7.29
CA ASP A 179 -16.02 -5.54 6.35
C ASP A 179 -15.41 -6.93 6.14
N ALA A 180 -14.07 -7.03 6.18
CA ALA A 180 -13.39 -8.31 6.08
C ALA A 180 -13.62 -9.21 7.31
N LEU A 181 -13.88 -8.64 8.49
CA LEU A 181 -14.14 -9.41 9.71
C LEU A 181 -15.59 -9.91 9.81
N HIS A 182 -16.54 -9.19 9.23
CA HIS A 182 -17.97 -9.53 9.31
C HIS A 182 -18.49 -10.30 8.09
N GLY A 183 -17.76 -10.27 6.97
CA GLY A 183 -18.18 -10.88 5.69
C GLY A 183 -17.61 -12.27 5.42
N GLY A 184 -17.57 -13.14 6.43
CA GLY A 184 -17.22 -14.56 6.32
C GLY A 184 -18.45 -15.45 6.16
#